data_AF-A0A848SXU9-F1
#
_entry.id   AF-A0A848SXU9-F1
#
_cell.length_a   1.000
_cell.length_b   1.000
_cell.length_c   1.000
_cell.angle_alpha   90.00
_cell.angle_beta   90.00
_cell.angle_gamma   90.00
#
_symmetry.space_group_name_H-M   'P 1'
#
loop_
_entity.id
_entity.type
_entity.pdbx_description
1 polymer ?
#
loop_
_entity_poly.entity_id
_entity_poly.type
_entity_poly.pdbx_seq_one_letter_code
_entity_poly.pdbx_strand_id
1 'polypeptide(L)' 'MPGLSIDDLPAMSPAELRAAWREQYRKPAPDIGPDLLRRGIAYQIQARVHGGLT' A
#
# COMPACT_ATOMS: atom_id res chain seq x y z
N MET A 1 11.39 11.63 5.97
CA MET A 1 9.92 11.50 5.90
C MET A 1 9.58 10.25 6.69
N PRO A 2 8.78 10.32 7.77
CA PRO A 2 8.20 9.09 8.29
C PRO A 2 7.48 8.42 7.11
N GLY A 3 7.89 7.19 6.77
CA GLY A 3 7.26 6.45 5.68
C GLY A 3 5.81 6.14 6.03
N LEU A 4 4.96 6.00 5.03
CA LEU A 4 3.59 5.51 5.19
C LEU A 4 3.56 4.28 6.13
N SER A 5 2.78 4.35 7.22
CA SER A 5 2.57 3.23 8.14
C SER A 5 1.35 2.40 7.71
N ILE A 6 1.29 1.16 8.20
CA ILE A 6 0.13 0.28 8.02
C ILE A 6 -1.09 0.85 8.76
N ASP A 7 -0.88 1.50 9.90
CA ASP A 7 -1.93 2.10 10.73
C ASP A 7 -2.65 3.27 10.04
N ASP A 8 -2.03 3.88 9.03
CA ASP A 8 -2.63 4.99 8.27
C ASP A 8 -3.65 4.49 7.22
N LEU A 9 -3.48 3.25 6.73
CA LEU A 9 -4.22 2.70 5.59
C LEU A 9 -5.75 2.60 5.80
N PRO A 10 -6.28 2.25 6.99
CA PRO A 10 -7.72 2.19 7.22
C PRO A 10 -8.43 3.53 7.01
N ALA A 11 -7.76 4.65 7.33
CA ALA A 11 -8.32 5.99 7.23
C ALA A 11 -8.27 6.58 5.80
N MET A 12 -7.45 5.99 4.92
CA MET A 12 -7.28 6.49 3.56
C MET A 12 -8.52 6.25 2.68
N SER A 13 -8.86 7.28 1.91
CA SER A 13 -9.81 7.23 0.82
C SER A 13 -9.29 6.40 -0.37
N PRO A 14 -10.16 5.95 -1.28
CA PRO A 14 -9.73 5.21 -2.48
C PRO A 14 -8.75 5.97 -3.37
N ALA A 15 -8.80 7.31 -3.40
CA ALA A 15 -7.86 8.12 -4.17
C ALA A 15 -6.46 8.13 -3.53
N GLU A 16 -6.39 8.29 -2.20
CA GLU A 16 -5.16 8.24 -1.42
C GLU A 16 -4.51 6.85 -1.51
N LEU A 17 -5.29 5.77 -1.41
CA LEU A 17 -4.78 4.41 -1.60
C LEU A 17 -4.15 4.20 -2.99
N ARG A 18 -4.77 4.76 -4.04
CA ARG A 18 -4.19 4.70 -5.39
C ARG A 18 -2.89 5.51 -5.51
N ALA A 19 -2.77 6.63 -4.81
CA ALA A 19 -1.53 7.41 -4.76
C ALA A 19 -0.43 6.66 -3.99
N ALA A 20 -0.75 6.16 -2.80
CA ALA A 20 0.15 5.34 -1.98
C ALA A 20 0.65 4.09 -2.73
N TRP A 21 -0.23 3.43 -3.51
CA TRP A 21 0.18 2.32 -4.37
C TRP A 21 1.27 2.73 -5.36
N ARG A 22 1.08 3.84 -6.07
CA ARG A 22 2.05 4.34 -7.05
C ARG A 22 3.39 4.67 -6.39
N GLU A 23 3.38 5.19 -5.18
CA GLU A 23 4.60 5.47 -4.43
C GLU A 23 5.32 4.21 -3.97
N GLN A 24 4.59 3.21 -3.44
CA GLN A 24 5.19 2.01 -2.87
C GLN A 24 5.64 0.97 -3.89
N TYR A 25 4.91 0.85 -5.00
CA TYR A 25 5.19 -0.12 -6.05
C TYR A 25 5.83 0.50 -7.30
N ARG A 26 5.87 1.84 -7.42
CA ARG A 26 6.34 2.56 -8.61
C ARG A 26 5.65 2.08 -9.89
N LYS A 27 4.37 1.73 -9.76
CA LYS A 27 3.50 1.18 -10.82
C LYS A 27 2.10 1.79 -10.73
N PRO A 28 1.33 1.85 -11.83
CA PRO A 28 -0.07 2.26 -11.76
C PRO A 28 -0.85 1.37 -10.79
N ALA A 29 -1.83 1.95 -10.11
CA ALA A 29 -2.72 1.19 -9.26
C ALA A 29 -3.62 0.30 -10.12
N PRO A 30 -3.73 -1.01 -9.81
CA PRO A 30 -4.64 -1.90 -10.53
C PRO A 30 -6.09 -1.47 -10.32
N ASP A 31 -6.95 -1.84 -11.27
CA ASP A 31 -8.38 -1.58 -11.18
C ASP A 31 -9.06 -2.62 -10.27
N ILE A 32 -8.83 -2.46 -8.97
CA ILE A 32 -9.38 -3.32 -7.91
C ILE A 32 -9.97 -2.46 -6.78
N GLY A 33 -10.78 -3.11 -5.94
CA GLY A 33 -11.41 -2.47 -4.80
C GLY A 33 -10.39 -1.95 -3.76
N PRO A 34 -10.79 -0.97 -2.94
CA PRO A 34 -9.91 -0.32 -1.97
C PRO A 34 -9.37 -1.27 -0.88
N ASP A 35 -10.10 -2.33 -0.52
CA ASP A 35 -9.61 -3.33 0.45
C ASP A 35 -8.37 -4.08 -0.06
N LEU A 36 -8.39 -4.51 -1.33
CA LEU A 36 -7.24 -5.17 -1.94
C LEU A 36 -6.05 -4.22 -2.13
N LEU A 37 -6.32 -2.94 -2.44
CA LEU A 37 -5.25 -1.93 -2.46
C LEU A 37 -4.60 -1.79 -1.07
N ARG A 38 -5.39 -1.69 0.01
CA ARG A 38 -4.85 -1.64 1.38
C ARG A 38 -3.99 -2.85 1.70
N ARG A 39 -4.47 -4.06 1.40
CA ARG A 39 -3.73 -5.30 1.67
C ARG A 39 -2.42 -5.38 0.89
N GLY A 40 -2.42 -4.99 -0.39
CA GLY A 40 -1.19 -4.94 -1.18
C GLY A 40 -0.20 -3.92 -0.61
N ILE A 41 -0.64 -2.71 -0.30
CA ILE A 41 0.22 -1.68 0.29
C ILE A 41 0.78 -2.13 1.65
N ALA A 42 -0.06 -2.71 2.51
CA ALA A 42 0.35 -3.27 3.80
C ALA A 42 1.42 -4.36 3.62
N TYR A 43 1.20 -5.28 2.67
CA TYR A 43 2.20 -6.30 2.33
C TYR A 43 3.52 -5.67 1.90
N GLN A 44 3.50 -4.65 1.04
CA GLN A 44 4.74 -4.02 0.58
C GLN A 44 5.50 -3.30 1.70
N ILE A 45 4.77 -2.70 2.65
CA ILE A 45 5.37 -2.09 3.85
C ILE A 45 6.03 -3.19 4.70
N GLN A 46 5.32 -4.29 4.97
CA GLN A 46 5.86 -5.40 5.77
C GLN A 46 7.04 -6.11 5.09
N ALA A 47 6.95 -6.37 3.78
CA ALA A 47 7.97 -7.08 3.02
C ALA A 47 9.32 -6.34 2.97
N ARG A 48 9.30 -5.00 3.06
CA ARG A 48 10.54 -4.20 3.18
C ARG A 48 11.26 -4.41 4.51
N VAL A 49 10.54 -4.79 5.57
CA VAL A 49 11.09 -4.99 6.91
C VAL A 49 11.40 -6.47 7.16
N HIS A 50 10.50 -7.36 6.75
CA HIS A 50 10.54 -8.79 7.12
C HIS A 50 10.96 -9.71 5.97
N GLY A 51 11.11 -9.20 4.74
CA GLY A 51 11.23 -10.01 3.54
C GLY A 51 9.86 -10.42 2.98
N GLY A 52 9.81 -10.67 1.67
CA GLY A 52 8.59 -11.13 0.99
C GLY A 52 8.34 -12.62 1.19
N LEU A 53 7.17 -13.08 0.77
CA LEU A 53 6.87 -14.52 0.70
C LEU A 53 7.64 -15.13 -0.48
N THR A 54 8.35 -16.24 -0.23
CA THR A 54 9.10 -17.03 -1.24
C THR A 54 8.47 -18.38 -1.46
#